data_AF-A0AAV0XQ02-F1
#
_entry.id   AF-A0AAV0XQ02-F1
#
_cell.length_a   1.000
_cell.length_b   1.000
_cell.length_c   1.000
_cell.angle_alpha   90.00
_cell.angle_beta   90.00
_cell.angle_gamma   90.00
#
_symmetry.space_group_name_H-M   'P 1'
#
loop_
_entity.id
_entity.type
_entity.pdbx_description
1 polymer ?
#
loop_
_entity_poly.entity_id
_entity_poly.type
_entity_poly.pdbx_seq_one_letter_code
_entity_poly.pdbx_strand_id
1 'polypeptide(L)'
;MACVLTRNKLKCLIFGDAKELSNNVLPTFEDVMQYYLFVKHKLKPETTSKEPSVSSIAEIIAVDLKKVWLKASIPVVSHTRVLQMIKTYHDKYRNILKSAKSRINIETFKKKLENFQSEAKNSLFDIAACKCVVLSLCNCEKSRKVPTIEQVFIIDQRTTRKMVMTLIDISTTKKLQKKIIRKETDAKRIEKKNCQ
;
A
#
# COMPACT_ATOMS: atom_id res chain seq x y z
N MET A 1 -15.93 23.66 27.01
CA MET A 1 -17.04 23.32 26.09
C MET A 1 -16.48 22.47 24.97
N ALA A 2 -16.83 21.18 24.95
CA ALA A 2 -16.44 20.27 23.89
C ALA A 2 -17.22 20.61 22.61
N CYS A 3 -16.51 21.06 21.58
CA CYS A 3 -17.10 21.23 20.25
C CYS A 3 -17.32 19.82 19.69
N VAL A 4 -18.56 19.33 19.77
CA VAL A 4 -19.00 18.12 19.09
C VAL A 4 -19.02 18.44 17.60
N LEU A 5 -17.92 18.16 16.91
CA LEU A 5 -17.88 18.22 15.45
C LEU A 5 -18.66 17.03 14.91
N THR A 6 -19.82 17.33 14.36
CA THR A 6 -20.73 16.37 13.75
C THR A 6 -20.04 15.60 12.62
N ARG A 7 -20.35 14.29 12.58
CA ARG A 7 -19.83 13.23 11.73
C ARG A 7 -20.06 13.48 10.23
N ASN A 8 -19.44 14.49 9.64
CA ASN A 8 -19.28 14.55 8.18
C ASN A 8 -18.24 13.49 7.80
N LYS A 9 -18.72 12.27 7.55
CA LYS A 9 -17.92 11.18 6.99
C LYS A 9 -17.09 11.74 5.83
N LEU A 10 -15.78 11.61 5.91
CA LEU A 10 -14.85 11.95 4.84
C LEU A 10 -15.08 10.99 3.67
N LYS A 11 -16.17 11.23 2.93
CA LYS A 11 -16.67 10.36 1.88
C LYS A 11 -16.00 10.77 0.58
N CYS A 12 -15.11 9.93 0.08
CA CYS A 12 -14.67 9.98 -1.29
C CYS A 12 -15.85 9.67 -2.21
N LEU A 13 -16.05 10.51 -3.23
CA LEU A 13 -17.03 10.24 -4.29
C LEU A 13 -16.73 8.94 -5.04
N ILE A 14 -15.46 8.50 -5.03
CA ILE A 14 -14.99 7.36 -5.81
C ILE A 14 -14.84 6.11 -4.92
N PHE A 15 -14.19 6.21 -3.77
CA PHE A 15 -13.85 5.03 -2.94
C PHE A 15 -14.60 4.97 -1.61
N GLY A 16 -15.60 5.81 -1.39
CA GLY A 16 -16.34 5.83 -0.13
C GLY A 16 -15.53 6.40 1.04
N ASP A 17 -15.76 5.89 2.25
CA ASP A 17 -15.25 6.48 3.48
C ASP A 17 -13.72 6.32 3.62
N ALA A 18 -13.04 7.39 4.02
CA ALA A 18 -11.64 7.33 4.42
C ALA A 18 -11.44 6.32 5.56
N LYS A 19 -10.41 5.47 5.46
CA LYS A 19 -10.23 4.31 6.34
C LYS A 19 -8.76 4.07 6.65
N GLU A 20 -8.48 3.58 7.86
CA GLU A 20 -7.16 3.07 8.22
C GLU A 20 -6.76 1.81 7.44
N LEU A 21 -5.45 1.65 7.22
CA LEU A 21 -4.89 0.50 6.55
C LEU A 21 -5.08 -0.78 7.39
N SER A 22 -5.60 -1.84 6.79
CA SER A 22 -5.67 -3.14 7.47
C SER A 22 -4.28 -3.74 7.64
N ASN A 23 -4.03 -4.31 8.81
CA ASN A 23 -2.75 -4.97 9.13
C ASN A 23 -2.75 -6.46 8.82
N ASN A 24 -3.88 -7.05 8.41
CA ASN A 24 -4.03 -8.52 8.30
C ASN A 24 -4.24 -9.00 6.86
N VAL A 25 -4.34 -8.10 5.89
CA VAL A 25 -4.41 -8.42 4.46
C VAL A 25 -3.51 -7.48 3.68
N LEU A 26 -3.02 -7.90 2.52
CA LEU A 26 -2.23 -7.01 1.67
C LEU A 26 -3.17 -6.00 0.99
N PRO A 27 -2.84 -4.70 0.94
CA PRO A 27 -3.77 -3.66 0.51
C PRO A 27 -4.01 -3.65 -1.01
N THR A 28 -5.25 -3.32 -1.38
CA THR A 28 -5.67 -3.02 -2.76
C THR A 28 -5.39 -1.57 -3.13
N PHE A 29 -5.57 -1.21 -4.40
CA PHE A 29 -5.54 0.19 -4.80
C PHE A 29 -6.63 1.04 -4.11
N GLU A 30 -7.82 0.46 -3.90
CA GLU A 30 -8.90 1.11 -3.13
C GLU A 30 -8.45 1.39 -1.68
N ASP A 31 -7.90 0.38 -0.99
CA ASP A 31 -7.42 0.54 0.39
C ASP A 31 -6.37 1.65 0.51
N VAL A 32 -5.43 1.71 -0.44
CA VAL A 32 -4.38 2.75 -0.46
C VAL A 32 -4.98 4.14 -0.63
N MET A 33 -6.01 4.31 -1.46
CA MET A 33 -6.65 5.61 -1.66
C MET A 33 -7.58 6.00 -0.51
N GLN A 34 -8.29 5.06 0.10
CA GLN A 34 -9.05 5.31 1.33
C GLN A 34 -8.11 5.73 2.47
N TYR A 35 -6.95 5.07 2.59
CA TYR A 35 -5.93 5.42 3.57
C TYR A 35 -5.25 6.75 3.27
N TYR A 36 -5.03 7.07 1.99
CA TYR A 36 -4.55 8.39 1.58
C TYR A 36 -5.44 9.52 2.09
N LEU A 37 -6.76 9.37 1.95
CA LEU A 37 -7.71 10.38 2.42
C LEU A 37 -7.74 10.47 3.95
N PHE A 38 -7.57 9.33 4.64
CA PHE A 38 -7.46 9.30 6.10
C PHE A 38 -6.23 10.07 6.59
N VAL A 39 -5.04 9.77 6.02
CA VAL A 39 -3.78 10.46 6.37
C VAL A 39 -3.86 11.94 6.02
N LYS A 40 -4.41 12.27 4.84
CA LYS A 40 -4.62 13.65 4.42
C LYS A 40 -5.42 14.45 5.44
N HIS A 41 -6.52 13.89 5.94
CA HIS A 41 -7.33 14.54 6.96
C HIS A 41 -6.58 14.68 8.29
N LYS A 42 -5.90 13.62 8.74
CA LYS A 42 -5.11 13.64 9.98
C LYS A 42 -4.00 14.71 9.95
N LEU A 43 -3.41 14.96 8.79
CA LEU A 43 -2.37 15.99 8.62
C LEU A 43 -2.91 17.40 8.44
N LYS A 44 -4.22 17.59 8.26
CA LYS A 44 -4.81 18.92 8.08
C LYS A 44 -4.85 19.63 9.43
N PRO A 45 -4.09 20.72 9.64
CA PRO A 45 -4.11 21.42 10.91
C PRO A 45 -5.46 22.12 11.10
N GLU A 46 -6.01 22.10 12.31
CA GLU A 46 -7.29 22.76 12.62
C GLU A 46 -7.24 24.28 12.39
N THR A 47 -6.04 24.87 12.39
CA THR A 47 -5.80 26.32 12.37
C THR A 47 -5.31 26.87 11.03
N THR A 48 -4.97 26.04 10.05
CA THR A 48 -4.43 26.52 8.76
C THR A 48 -5.17 25.91 7.56
N SER A 49 -5.48 26.74 6.57
CA SER A 49 -6.15 26.35 5.33
C SER A 49 -5.23 25.61 4.35
N LYS A 50 -3.95 25.40 4.70
CA LYS A 50 -2.95 24.83 3.79
C LYS A 50 -3.11 23.32 3.72
N GLU A 51 -3.42 22.83 2.53
CA GLU A 51 -3.55 21.40 2.26
C GLU A 51 -2.18 20.69 2.34
N PRO A 52 -2.09 19.52 3.00
CA PRO A 52 -0.84 18.77 3.08
C PRO A 52 -0.37 18.32 1.70
N SER A 53 0.95 18.33 1.49
CA SER A 53 1.52 17.98 0.19
C SER A 53 1.33 16.50 -0.12
N VAL A 54 1.10 16.18 -1.41
CA VAL A 54 1.00 14.78 -1.89
C VAL A 54 2.26 13.98 -1.52
N SER A 55 3.43 14.60 -1.59
CA SER A 55 4.70 13.95 -1.23
C SER A 55 4.74 13.59 0.26
N SER A 56 4.33 14.49 1.15
CA SER A 56 4.31 14.24 2.60
C SER A 56 3.35 13.10 2.96
N ILE A 57 2.16 13.09 2.33
CA ILE A 57 1.18 12.02 2.54
C ILE A 57 1.71 10.69 1.99
N ALA A 58 2.26 10.70 0.78
CA ALA A 58 2.83 9.50 0.15
C ALA A 58 3.97 8.89 0.98
N GLU A 59 4.76 9.71 1.67
CA GLU A 59 5.84 9.26 2.55
C GLU A 59 5.30 8.41 3.71
N ILE A 60 4.28 8.91 4.41
CA ILE A 60 3.63 8.19 5.51
C ILE A 60 3.04 6.87 5.01
N ILE A 61 2.30 6.93 3.90
CA ILE A 61 1.67 5.74 3.31
C ILE A 61 2.72 4.72 2.90
N ALA A 62 3.81 5.13 2.24
CA ALA A 62 4.85 4.20 1.79
C ALA A 62 5.50 3.47 2.97
N VAL A 63 5.75 4.16 4.08
CA VAL A 63 6.27 3.54 5.31
C VAL A 63 5.31 2.48 5.84
N ASP A 64 4.02 2.81 5.96
CA ASP A 64 3.04 1.89 6.53
C ASP A 64 2.69 0.72 5.60
N LEU A 65 2.63 0.94 4.29
CA LEU A 65 2.51 -0.14 3.31
C LEU A 65 3.67 -1.13 3.43
N LYS A 66 4.91 -0.63 3.48
CA LYS A 66 6.08 -1.51 3.63
C LYS A 66 5.99 -2.33 4.91
N LYS A 67 5.51 -1.76 6.04
CA LYS A 67 5.31 -2.52 7.28
C LYS A 67 4.34 -3.69 7.10
N VAL A 68 3.20 -3.48 6.43
CA VAL A 68 2.20 -4.54 6.16
C VAL A 68 2.80 -5.66 5.30
N TRP A 69 3.52 -5.31 4.25
CA TRP A 69 4.15 -6.29 3.37
C TRP A 69 5.31 -7.04 4.03
N LEU A 70 6.11 -6.36 4.84
CA LEU A 70 7.17 -6.99 5.62
C LEU A 70 6.61 -7.90 6.71
N LYS A 71 5.43 -7.59 7.28
CA LYS A 71 4.70 -8.46 8.23
C LYS A 71 4.27 -9.78 7.58
N ALA A 72 4.02 -9.77 6.26
CA ALA A 72 3.77 -10.96 5.47
C ALA A 72 5.05 -11.68 5.02
N SER A 73 6.24 -11.28 5.50
CA SER A 73 7.53 -11.86 5.09
C SER A 73 7.81 -11.80 3.57
N ILE A 74 7.17 -10.87 2.84
CA ILE A 74 7.34 -10.72 1.39
C ILE A 74 8.34 -9.58 1.11
N PRO A 75 9.42 -9.85 0.34
CA PRO A 75 10.33 -8.79 -0.09
C PRO A 75 9.63 -7.75 -0.96
N VAL A 76 9.93 -6.47 -0.73
CA VAL A 76 9.30 -5.34 -1.41
C VAL A 76 10.28 -4.60 -2.33
N VAL A 77 9.74 -3.88 -3.31
CA VAL A 77 10.51 -2.95 -4.15
C VAL A 77 11.09 -1.79 -3.31
N SER A 78 11.99 -1.00 -3.91
CA SER A 78 12.61 0.15 -3.23
C SER A 78 11.57 1.16 -2.75
N HIS A 79 11.93 1.92 -1.70
CA HIS A 79 11.06 2.96 -1.14
C HIS A 79 10.65 4.00 -2.19
N THR A 80 11.61 4.45 -2.99
CA THR A 80 11.39 5.40 -4.09
C THR A 80 10.39 4.86 -5.11
N ARG A 81 10.42 3.56 -5.40
CA ARG A 81 9.45 2.93 -6.30
C ARG A 81 8.05 2.92 -5.70
N VAL A 82 7.90 2.61 -4.42
CA VAL A 82 6.60 2.67 -3.73
C VAL A 82 6.01 4.08 -3.78
N LEU A 83 6.82 5.10 -3.50
CA LEU A 83 6.40 6.52 -3.60
C LEU A 83 5.91 6.88 -5.01
N GLN A 84 6.64 6.45 -6.04
CA GLN A 84 6.23 6.67 -7.43
C GLN A 84 4.88 5.99 -7.72
N MET A 85 4.71 4.73 -7.30
CA MET A 85 3.45 4.00 -7.51
C MET A 85 2.26 4.71 -6.86
N ILE A 86 2.41 5.20 -5.62
CA ILE A 86 1.38 5.96 -4.92
C ILE A 86 1.04 7.24 -5.68
N LYS A 87 2.06 8.03 -6.05
CA LYS A 87 1.88 9.30 -6.77
C LYS A 87 1.20 9.11 -8.12
N THR A 88 1.68 8.14 -8.92
CA THR A 88 1.10 7.82 -10.22
C THR A 88 -0.37 7.43 -10.11
N TYR A 89 -0.73 6.61 -9.11
CA TYR A 89 -2.12 6.21 -8.92
C TYR A 89 -2.97 7.37 -8.39
N HIS A 90 -2.44 8.19 -7.48
CA HIS A 90 -3.09 9.41 -7.02
C HIS A 90 -3.39 10.37 -8.19
N ASP A 91 -2.49 10.50 -9.17
CA ASP A 91 -2.74 11.32 -10.36
C ASP A 91 -3.86 10.76 -11.25
N LYS A 92 -3.92 9.43 -11.42
CA LYS A 92 -5.05 8.76 -12.09
C LYS A 92 -6.37 9.07 -11.37
N TYR A 93 -6.39 8.90 -10.06
CA TYR A 93 -7.53 9.23 -9.21
C TYR A 93 -7.95 10.70 -9.34
N ARG A 94 -6.99 11.64 -9.28
CA ARG A 94 -7.25 13.08 -9.43
C ARG A 94 -7.87 13.41 -10.79
N ASN A 95 -7.42 12.76 -11.86
CA ASN A 95 -7.95 12.99 -13.21
C ASN A 95 -9.40 12.50 -13.36
N ILE A 96 -9.74 11.37 -12.76
CA ILE A 96 -11.15 10.90 -12.68
C ILE A 96 -11.98 11.90 -11.88
N LEU A 97 -11.49 12.35 -10.72
CA LEU A 97 -12.20 13.32 -9.87
C LEU A 97 -12.45 14.65 -10.59
N LYS A 98 -11.47 15.15 -11.35
CA LYS A 98 -11.62 16.35 -12.19
C LYS A 98 -12.72 16.18 -13.23
N SER A 99 -12.74 15.03 -13.91
CA SER A 99 -13.74 14.73 -14.95
C SER A 99 -15.14 14.53 -14.36
N ALA A 100 -15.23 13.98 -13.15
CA ALA A 100 -16.51 13.79 -12.45
C ALA A 100 -17.27 15.11 -12.24
N LYS A 101 -16.56 16.22 -11.97
CA LYS A 101 -17.20 17.52 -11.71
C LYS A 101 -18.14 17.99 -12.83
N SER A 102 -17.86 17.65 -14.09
CA SER A 102 -18.65 18.09 -15.24
C SER A 102 -19.39 16.96 -15.96
N ARG A 103 -19.02 15.70 -15.72
CA ARG A 103 -19.50 14.56 -16.53
C ARG A 103 -20.21 13.46 -15.74
N ILE A 104 -20.50 13.66 -14.45
CA ILE A 104 -21.04 12.61 -13.57
C ILE A 104 -22.36 12.00 -14.06
N ASN A 105 -23.20 12.78 -14.74
CA ASN A 105 -24.48 12.31 -15.28
C ASN A 105 -24.36 11.65 -16.67
N ILE A 106 -23.18 11.68 -17.28
CA ILE A 106 -22.95 11.08 -18.60
C ILE A 106 -22.72 9.58 -18.43
N GLU A 107 -23.51 8.78 -19.14
CA GLU A 107 -23.52 7.32 -19.00
C GLU A 107 -22.15 6.68 -19.31
N THR A 108 -21.46 7.17 -20.34
CA THR A 108 -20.09 6.71 -20.67
C THR A 108 -19.09 7.00 -19.56
N PHE A 109 -19.28 8.09 -18.80
CA PHE A 109 -18.44 8.41 -17.65
C PHE A 109 -18.79 7.54 -16.44
N LYS A 110 -20.07 7.26 -16.17
CA LYS A 110 -20.49 6.35 -15.11
C LYS A 110 -19.87 4.96 -15.29
N LYS A 111 -19.97 4.38 -16.49
CA LYS A 111 -19.34 3.09 -16.81
C LYS A 111 -17.82 3.11 -16.61
N LYS A 112 -17.16 4.22 -16.99
CA LYS A 112 -15.73 4.42 -16.75
C LYS A 112 -15.39 4.47 -15.26
N LEU A 113 -16.22 5.15 -14.46
CA LEU A 113 -16.07 5.27 -13.02
C LEU A 113 -16.25 3.90 -12.34
N GLU A 114 -17.28 3.15 -12.71
CA GLU A 114 -17.54 1.79 -12.20
C GLU A 114 -16.38 0.84 -12.52
N ASN A 115 -15.86 0.88 -13.75
CA ASN A 115 -14.68 0.10 -14.13
C ASN A 115 -13.46 0.46 -13.27
N PHE A 116 -13.22 1.77 -13.06
CA PHE A 116 -12.12 2.24 -12.23
C PHE A 116 -12.26 1.79 -10.77
N GLN A 117 -13.46 1.86 -10.20
CA GLN A 117 -13.77 1.39 -8.84
C GLN A 117 -13.58 -0.14 -8.73
N SER A 118 -14.10 -0.89 -9.68
CA SER A 118 -13.98 -2.35 -9.72
C SER A 118 -12.52 -2.79 -9.85
N GLU A 119 -11.74 -2.16 -10.73
CA GLU A 119 -10.32 -2.42 -10.87
C GLU A 119 -9.58 -2.11 -9.56
N ALA A 120 -9.86 -0.97 -8.94
CA ALA A 120 -9.20 -0.56 -7.70
C ALA A 120 -9.46 -1.51 -6.52
N LYS A 121 -10.69 -2.00 -6.42
CA LYS A 121 -11.15 -2.91 -5.35
C LYS A 121 -10.59 -4.32 -5.51
N ASN A 122 -10.46 -4.79 -6.74
CA ASN A 122 -10.06 -6.18 -7.01
C ASN A 122 -8.54 -6.31 -7.22
N SER A 123 -7.85 -5.23 -7.55
CA SER A 123 -6.41 -5.26 -7.84
C SER A 123 -5.58 -5.01 -6.58
N LEU A 124 -4.64 -5.92 -6.31
CA LEU A 124 -3.64 -5.75 -5.27
C LEU A 124 -2.74 -4.55 -5.59
N PHE A 125 -2.46 -3.70 -4.59
CA PHE A 125 -1.40 -2.70 -4.69
C PHE A 125 -0.04 -3.39 -4.53
N ASP A 126 0.35 -4.16 -5.55
CA ASP A 126 1.44 -5.13 -5.43
C ASP A 126 2.81 -4.45 -5.43
N ILE A 127 3.40 -4.31 -4.23
CA ILE A 127 4.76 -3.79 -4.05
C ILE A 127 5.80 -4.90 -3.85
N ALA A 128 5.45 -6.18 -4.07
CA ALA A 128 6.43 -7.27 -4.00
C ALA A 128 7.59 -7.05 -4.99
N ALA A 129 8.81 -7.37 -4.58
CA ALA A 129 10.00 -7.28 -5.41
C ALA A 129 10.02 -8.33 -6.54
N CYS A 130 9.43 -9.50 -6.29
CA CYS A 130 9.26 -10.59 -7.25
C CYS A 130 7.87 -10.53 -7.90
N LYS A 131 7.82 -10.52 -9.22
CA LYS A 131 6.59 -10.48 -10.04
C LYS A 131 6.32 -11.78 -10.81
N CYS A 132 7.03 -12.85 -10.49
CA CYS A 132 6.83 -14.14 -11.16
C CYS A 132 5.41 -14.67 -10.91
N VAL A 133 4.80 -15.21 -11.96
CA VAL A 133 3.50 -15.89 -11.91
C VAL A 133 3.65 -17.26 -11.26
N VAL A 134 4.63 -18.04 -11.72
CA VAL A 134 4.95 -19.37 -11.18
C VAL A 134 6.13 -19.24 -10.21
N LEU A 135 5.84 -19.17 -8.91
CA LEU A 135 6.86 -18.91 -7.88
C LEU A 135 7.80 -20.09 -7.63
N SER A 136 7.39 -21.32 -7.95
CA SER A 136 8.23 -22.52 -7.88
C SER A 136 9.40 -22.47 -8.87
N LEU A 137 9.19 -21.86 -10.05
CA LEU A 137 10.19 -21.69 -11.11
C LEU A 137 10.91 -20.33 -11.04
N CYS A 138 10.72 -19.59 -9.95
CA CYS A 138 11.25 -18.23 -9.85
C CYS A 138 12.79 -18.22 -9.71
N ASN A 139 13.46 -17.53 -10.62
CA ASN A 139 14.90 -17.32 -10.62
C ASN A 139 15.30 -15.91 -10.15
N CYS A 140 14.41 -15.18 -9.46
CA CYS A 140 14.78 -13.91 -8.86
C CYS A 140 15.92 -14.09 -7.86
N GLU A 141 16.74 -13.04 -7.72
CA GLU A 141 17.73 -12.93 -6.66
C GLU A 141 17.11 -13.25 -5.29
N LYS A 142 17.88 -13.94 -4.44
CA LYS A 142 17.41 -14.46 -3.15
C LYS A 142 16.81 -13.37 -2.24
N SER A 143 17.36 -12.16 -2.28
CA SER A 143 16.87 -10.99 -1.54
C SER A 143 15.48 -10.52 -1.99
N ARG A 144 15.10 -10.79 -3.24
CA ARG A 144 13.86 -10.35 -3.87
C ARG A 144 12.81 -11.45 -4.00
N LYS A 145 13.24 -12.71 -3.90
CA LYS A 145 12.39 -13.90 -4.09
C LYS A 145 11.45 -14.09 -2.90
N VAL A 146 10.18 -14.42 -3.18
CA VAL A 146 9.20 -14.74 -2.14
C VAL A 146 9.60 -16.05 -1.45
N PRO A 147 9.68 -16.10 -0.10
CA PRO A 147 9.94 -17.32 0.63
C PRO A 147 8.93 -18.41 0.33
N THR A 148 9.35 -19.67 0.25
CA THR A 148 8.48 -20.81 -0.10
C THR A 148 7.21 -20.89 0.76
N ILE A 149 7.35 -20.63 2.07
CA ILE A 149 6.22 -20.66 3.02
C ILE A 149 5.14 -19.60 2.72
N GLU A 150 5.53 -18.46 2.13
CA GLU A 150 4.62 -17.35 1.82
C GLU A 150 4.08 -17.39 0.39
N GLN A 151 4.50 -18.36 -0.44
CA GLN A 151 4.11 -18.42 -1.85
C GLN A 151 2.60 -18.65 -2.02
N VAL A 152 2.01 -19.53 -1.22
CA VAL A 152 0.57 -19.80 -1.24
C VAL A 152 -0.21 -18.54 -0.90
N PHE A 153 0.23 -17.81 0.14
CA PHE A 153 -0.39 -16.56 0.56
C PHE A 153 -0.34 -15.49 -0.54
N ILE A 154 0.82 -15.19 -1.12
CA ILE A 154 0.90 -14.13 -2.15
C ILE A 154 0.15 -14.53 -3.44
N ILE A 155 0.08 -15.81 -3.79
CA ILE A 155 -0.71 -16.28 -4.93
C ILE A 155 -2.19 -16.04 -4.68
N ASP A 156 -2.71 -16.41 -3.51
CA ASP A 156 -4.09 -16.07 -3.11
C ASP A 156 -4.32 -14.55 -3.14
N GLN A 157 -3.43 -13.75 -2.54
CA GLN A 157 -3.59 -12.28 -2.49
C GLN A 157 -3.53 -11.60 -3.87
N ARG A 158 -2.90 -12.23 -4.86
CA ARG A 158 -2.90 -11.79 -6.26
C ARG A 158 -4.13 -12.25 -7.05
N THR A 159 -4.90 -13.20 -6.52
CA THR A 159 -6.03 -13.84 -7.21
C THR A 159 -7.32 -13.68 -6.41
N THR A 160 -7.66 -14.67 -5.58
CA THR A 160 -8.94 -14.77 -4.86
C THR A 160 -9.03 -13.92 -3.61
N ARG A 161 -7.88 -13.55 -3.03
CA ARG A 161 -7.76 -12.67 -1.85
C ARG A 161 -8.55 -13.16 -0.64
N LYS A 162 -8.57 -14.47 -0.39
CA LYS A 162 -9.33 -15.10 0.70
C LYS A 162 -8.51 -15.27 1.97
N MET A 163 -7.20 -15.39 1.86
CA MET A 163 -6.30 -15.59 2.98
C MET A 163 -6.07 -14.29 3.75
N VAL A 164 -5.87 -14.42 5.07
CA VAL A 164 -5.52 -13.33 5.97
C VAL A 164 -4.31 -13.75 6.80
N MET A 165 -3.44 -12.80 7.14
CA MET A 165 -2.33 -13.03 8.07
C MET A 165 -2.88 -13.29 9.47
N THR A 166 -2.52 -14.44 10.04
CA THR A 166 -2.93 -14.83 11.40
C THR A 166 -1.89 -14.40 12.44
N LEU A 167 -2.21 -14.50 13.73
CA LEU A 167 -1.27 -14.18 14.81
C LEU A 167 -0.05 -15.10 14.86
N ILE A 168 -0.20 -16.35 14.42
CA ILE A 168 0.89 -17.34 14.38
C ILE A 168 1.96 -16.89 13.39
N ASP A 169 1.54 -16.41 12.22
CA ASP A 169 2.41 -15.93 11.15
C ASP A 169 3.26 -14.74 11.61
N ILE A 170 2.71 -13.86 12.47
CA ILE A 170 3.44 -12.71 13.04
C ILE A 170 4.67 -13.16 13.82
N SER A 171 4.56 -14.24 14.60
CA SER A 171 5.65 -14.73 15.43
C SER A 171 6.81 -15.27 14.56
N THR A 172 6.47 -15.99 13.49
CA THR A 172 7.41 -16.55 12.52
C THR A 172 8.07 -15.44 11.71
N THR A 173 7.29 -14.47 11.21
CA THR A 173 7.81 -13.30 10.50
C THR A 173 8.79 -12.50 11.36
N LYS A 174 8.48 -12.26 12.63
CA LYS A 174 9.40 -11.54 13.54
C LYS A 174 10.76 -12.26 13.67
N LYS A 175 10.78 -13.59 13.73
CA LYS A 175 12.03 -14.38 13.76
C LYS A 175 12.80 -14.23 12.45
N LEU A 176 12.12 -14.26 11.31
CA LEU A 176 12.74 -14.10 9.99
C LEU A 176 13.32 -12.69 9.79
N GLN A 177 12.56 -11.65 10.13
CA GLN A 177 13.00 -10.25 10.06
C GLN A 177 14.25 -10.00 10.91
N LYS A 178 14.30 -10.54 12.14
CA LYS A 178 15.51 -10.44 12.98
C LYS A 178 16.74 -11.06 12.31
N LYS A 179 16.57 -12.17 11.56
CA LYS A 179 17.66 -12.77 10.78
C LYS A 179 18.09 -11.88 9.60
N ILE A 180 17.13 -11.26 8.90
CA ILE A 180 17.43 -10.34 7.78
C ILE A 180 18.18 -9.10 8.29
N ILE A 181 17.69 -8.47 9.36
CA ILE A 181 18.33 -7.28 9.96
C ILE A 181 19.76 -7.59 10.41
N ARG A 182 20.00 -8.76 11.03
CA ARG A 182 21.35 -9.19 11.41
C ARG A 182 22.26 -9.28 10.18
N LYS A 183 21.80 -9.92 9.09
CA LYS A 183 22.56 -10.03 7.84
C LYS A 183 22.86 -8.66 7.21
N GLU A 184 21.90 -7.75 7.16
CA GLU A 184 22.11 -6.40 6.63
C GLU A 184 23.11 -5.61 7.49
N THR A 185 23.04 -5.76 8.81
CA THR A 185 23.97 -5.09 9.74
C THR A 185 25.39 -5.63 9.56
N ASP A 186 25.54 -6.95 9.41
CA ASP A 186 26.83 -7.59 9.20
C ASP A 186 27.42 -7.25 7.82
N ALA A 187 26.60 -7.19 6.77
CA ALA A 187 27.03 -6.73 5.45
C ALA A 187 27.58 -5.29 5.50
N LYS A 188 26.85 -4.37 6.16
CA LYS A 188 27.31 -2.99 6.36
C LYS A 188 28.61 -2.89 7.16
N ARG A 189 28.82 -3.79 8.13
CA ARG A 189 30.08 -3.86 8.90
C ARG A 189 31.26 -4.31 8.03
N ILE A 190 31.03 -5.27 7.14
CA ILE A 190 32.05 -5.78 6.20
C ILE A 190 32.41 -4.71 5.17
N GLU A 191 31.41 -4.04 4.57
CA GLU A 191 31.64 -2.92 3.64
C GLU A 191 32.47 -1.79 4.29
N LYS A 192 32.18 -1.44 5.55
CA LYS A 192 32.93 -0.42 6.28
C LYS A 192 34.39 -0.81 6.55
N LYS A 193 34.68 -2.11 6.73
CA LYS A 193 36.04 -2.62 6.93
C LYS A 193 36.86 -2.69 5.63
N ASN A 194 36.20 -2.81 4.47
CA ASN A 194 36.88 -2.89 3.17
C ASN A 194 37.16 -1.51 2.54
N CYS A 195 36.65 -0.42 3.12
CA CYS A 195 36.93 0.97 2.74
C CYS A 195 37.96 1.66 3.64
N GLN A 196 38.63 0.92 4.53
CA GLN A 196 39.80 1.34 5.31
C GLN A 196 41.05 0.64 4.79
#